data_AF-A0A2K2G0U1-F1
#
_entry.id   AF-A0A2K2G0U1-F1
#
_cell.length_a   1.000
_cell.length_b   1.000
_cell.length_c   1.000
_cell.angle_alpha   90.00
_cell.angle_beta   90.00
_cell.angle_gamma   90.00
#
_symmetry.space_group_name_H-M   'P 1'
#
loop_
_entity.id
_entity.type
_entity.pdbx_description
1 polymer ?
#
loop_
_entity_poly.entity_id
_entity_poly.type
_entity_poly.pdbx_seq_one_letter_code
_entity_poly.pdbx_strand_id
1 'polypeptide(L)'
;MDAEDFEGIKAGLREAVDDIKARQAAYVKQVRAKTHLTQEAFAKRYHLSVRTLQNWEGGKPVDMPAQVLLKLIDRDPIAVDRLLNG
;
A
#
# COMPACT_ATOMS: atom_id res chain seq x y z
N MET A 1 -29.20 -12.86 -20.73
CA MET A 1 -27.91 -13.03 -20.02
C MET A 1 -27.84 -14.49 -19.63
N ASP A 2 -26.96 -15.22 -20.29
CA ASP A 2 -26.73 -16.64 -20.00
C ASP A 2 -25.60 -16.83 -18.97
N ALA A 3 -25.26 -18.08 -18.69
CA ALA A 3 -24.23 -18.40 -17.70
C ALA A 3 -22.81 -17.99 -18.14
N GLU A 4 -22.55 -17.96 -19.46
CA GLU A 4 -21.26 -17.55 -20.01
C GLU A 4 -21.07 -16.04 -19.85
N ASP A 5 -22.12 -15.25 -20.15
CA ASP A 5 -22.14 -13.81 -19.91
C ASP A 5 -21.81 -13.48 -18.44
N PHE A 6 -22.44 -14.19 -17.49
CA PHE A 6 -22.25 -13.94 -16.06
C PHE A 6 -20.82 -14.25 -15.60
N GLU A 7 -20.26 -15.39 -16.01
CA GLU A 7 -18.88 -15.75 -15.63
C GLU A 7 -17.85 -14.83 -16.30
N GLY A 8 -18.12 -14.35 -17.52
CA GLY A 8 -17.30 -13.32 -18.18
C GLY A 8 -17.22 -12.02 -17.37
N ILE A 9 -18.38 -11.49 -16.93
CA ILE A 9 -18.44 -10.29 -16.09
C ILE A 9 -17.68 -10.51 -14.77
N LYS A 10 -17.88 -11.66 -14.14
CA LYS A 10 -17.23 -12.01 -12.88
C LYS A 10 -15.72 -12.16 -13.01
N ALA A 11 -15.24 -12.72 -14.11
CA ALA A 11 -13.81 -12.81 -14.41
C ALA A 11 -13.18 -11.42 -14.58
N GLY A 12 -13.81 -10.55 -15.39
CA GLY A 12 -13.34 -9.17 -15.58
C GLY A 12 -13.32 -8.36 -14.28
N LEU A 13 -14.32 -8.53 -13.41
CA LEU A 13 -14.34 -7.89 -12.09
C LEU A 13 -13.18 -8.35 -11.19
N ARG A 14 -12.83 -9.64 -11.21
CA ARG A 14 -11.68 -10.16 -10.44
C ARG A 14 -10.38 -9.57 -10.94
N GLU A 15 -10.18 -9.55 -12.25
CA GLU A 15 -8.99 -8.97 -12.87
C GLU A 15 -8.82 -7.49 -12.49
N ALA A 16 -9.90 -6.70 -12.59
CA ALA A 16 -9.87 -5.30 -12.21
C ALA A 16 -9.53 -5.10 -10.72
N VAL A 17 -10.10 -5.93 -9.84
CA VAL A 17 -9.80 -5.88 -8.39
C VAL A 17 -8.33 -6.23 -8.12
N ASP A 18 -7.77 -7.21 -8.82
CA ASP A 18 -6.38 -7.62 -8.63
C ASP A 18 -5.39 -6.59 -9.18
N ASP A 19 -5.70 -5.93 -10.30
CA ASP A 19 -4.94 -4.78 -10.78
C ASP A 19 -4.94 -3.61 -9.77
N ILE A 20 -6.09 -3.29 -9.16
CA ILE A 20 -6.18 -2.26 -8.12
C ILE A 20 -5.27 -2.60 -6.93
N LYS A 21 -5.30 -3.86 -6.46
CA LYS A 21 -4.43 -4.32 -5.36
C LYS A 21 -2.95 -4.24 -5.74
N ALA A 22 -2.61 -4.65 -6.96
CA ALA A 22 -1.24 -4.62 -7.46
C ALA A 22 -0.69 -3.19 -7.52
N ARG A 23 -1.49 -2.23 -8.01
CA ARG A 23 -1.14 -0.81 -8.02
C ARG A 23 -0.99 -0.25 -6.61
N GLN A 24 -1.87 -0.60 -5.67
CA GLN A 24 -1.74 -0.18 -4.28
C GLN A 24 -0.47 -0.73 -3.62
N ALA A 25 -0.17 -2.02 -3.84
CA ALA A 25 1.06 -2.65 -3.34
C ALA A 25 2.33 -2.00 -3.91
N ALA A 26 2.33 -1.70 -5.21
CA ALA A 26 3.43 -1.02 -5.88
C ALA A 26 3.65 0.40 -5.31
N TYR A 27 2.57 1.14 -5.06
CA TYR A 27 2.64 2.46 -4.43
C TYR A 27 3.29 2.38 -3.03
N VAL A 28 2.87 1.45 -2.18
CA VAL A 28 3.45 1.28 -0.83
C VAL A 28 4.96 1.01 -0.92
N LYS A 29 5.39 0.12 -1.83
CA LYS A 29 6.81 -0.16 -2.07
C LYS A 29 7.58 1.07 -2.53
N GLN A 30 6.98 1.88 -3.42
CA GLN A 30 7.59 3.12 -3.90
C GLN A 30 7.79 4.14 -2.78
N VAL A 31 6.78 4.32 -1.91
CA VAL A 31 6.87 5.22 -0.75
C VAL A 31 8.02 4.79 0.17
N ARG A 32 8.15 3.50 0.47
CA ARG A 32 9.30 3.00 1.25
C ARG A 32 10.63 3.20 0.53
N ALA A 33 10.68 2.95 -0.78
CA ALA A 33 11.91 3.10 -1.55
C ALA A 33 12.46 4.54 -1.50
N LYS A 34 11.59 5.55 -1.48
CA LYS A 34 11.97 6.98 -1.32
C LYS A 34 12.67 7.29 -0.01
N THR A 35 12.49 6.47 1.03
CA THR A 35 13.15 6.68 2.32
C THR A 35 14.49 5.95 2.43
N HIS A 36 14.85 5.13 1.44
CA HIS A 36 16.03 4.25 1.47
C HIS A 36 16.10 3.30 2.68
N LEU A 37 14.94 2.90 3.23
CA LEU A 37 14.86 2.01 4.39
C LEU A 37 14.46 0.57 3.98
N THR A 38 14.93 -0.41 4.75
CA THR A 38 14.39 -1.77 4.72
C THR A 38 12.93 -1.77 5.20
N GLN A 39 12.20 -2.88 5.02
CA GLN A 39 10.84 -3.00 5.55
C GLN A 39 10.81 -2.82 7.08
N GLU A 40 11.76 -3.42 7.79
CA GLU A 40 11.87 -3.35 9.25
C GLU A 40 12.18 -1.93 9.71
N ALA A 41 13.14 -1.27 9.06
CA ALA A 41 13.52 0.09 9.40
C ALA A 41 12.40 1.08 9.09
N PHE A 42 11.71 0.93 7.95
CA PHE A 42 10.54 1.75 7.60
C PHE A 42 9.41 1.57 8.61
N ALA A 43 9.05 0.31 8.92
CA ALA A 43 8.00 0.01 9.86
C ALA A 43 8.30 0.62 11.24
N LYS A 44 9.54 0.46 11.73
CA LYS A 44 9.98 1.07 12.98
C LYS A 44 9.94 2.60 12.93
N ARG A 45 10.42 3.22 11.84
CA ARG A 45 10.50 4.68 11.67
C ARG A 45 9.14 5.37 11.73
N TYR A 46 8.10 4.71 11.20
CA TYR A 46 6.75 5.26 11.07
C TYR A 46 5.72 4.57 11.98
N HIS A 47 6.19 3.91 13.06
CA HIS A 47 5.36 3.28 14.09
C HIS A 47 4.34 2.24 13.56
N LEU A 48 4.75 1.46 12.55
CA LEU A 48 4.00 0.35 11.99
C LEU A 48 4.57 -0.99 12.45
N SER A 49 3.75 -2.04 12.44
CA SER A 49 4.29 -3.39 12.50
C SER A 49 4.90 -3.79 11.14
N VAL A 50 6.00 -4.55 11.15
CA VAL A 50 6.58 -5.09 9.91
C VAL A 50 5.55 -5.91 9.13
N ARG A 51 4.71 -6.67 9.84
CA ARG A 51 3.64 -7.47 9.25
C ARG A 51 2.60 -6.61 8.52
N THR A 52 2.25 -5.45 9.07
CA THR A 52 1.33 -4.50 8.43
C THR A 52 1.90 -4.01 7.11
N LEU A 53 3.17 -3.59 7.11
CA LEU A 53 3.85 -3.15 5.88
C LEU A 53 3.95 -4.27 4.84
N GLN A 54 4.32 -5.48 5.24
CA GLN A 54 4.38 -6.65 4.35
C GLN A 54 3.01 -6.98 3.74
N ASN A 55 1.94 -6.90 4.53
CA ASN A 55 0.58 -7.11 4.04
C ASN A 55 0.23 -6.09 2.95
N TRP A 56 0.53 -4.80 3.17
CA TRP A 56 0.27 -3.74 2.20
C TRP A 56 1.12 -3.88 0.94
N GLU A 57 2.42 -4.13 1.07
CA GLU A 57 3.31 -4.42 -0.06
C GLU A 57 2.97 -5.73 -0.78
N GLY A 58 2.16 -6.58 -0.15
CA GLY A 58 1.57 -7.81 -0.72
C GLY A 58 0.15 -7.65 -1.26
N GLY A 59 -0.40 -6.44 -1.30
CA GLY A 59 -1.72 -6.16 -1.89
C GLY A 59 -2.91 -6.33 -0.95
N LYS A 60 -2.69 -6.43 0.37
CA LYS A 60 -3.79 -6.26 1.32
C LYS A 60 -4.24 -4.79 1.32
N PRO A 61 -5.56 -4.54 1.41
CA PRO A 61 -6.09 -3.18 1.49
C PRO A 61 -5.42 -2.35 2.59
N VAL A 62 -5.05 -1.13 2.23
CA VAL A 62 -4.57 -0.12 3.18
C VAL A 62 -5.78 0.68 3.69
N ASP A 63 -5.94 0.78 5.01
CA ASP A 63 -6.99 1.60 5.60
C ASP A 63 -6.80 3.10 5.32
N MET A 64 -7.88 3.88 5.45
CA MET A 64 -7.87 5.31 5.09
C MET A 64 -6.83 6.13 5.89
N PRO A 65 -6.71 6.00 7.22
CA PRO A 65 -5.64 6.67 7.97
C PRO A 65 -4.23 6.33 7.47
N ALA A 66 -3.94 5.05 7.23
CA ALA A 66 -2.65 4.63 6.69
C ALA A 66 -2.38 5.18 5.28
N GLN A 67 -3.41 5.30 4.42
CA GLN A 67 -3.26 5.97 3.12
C GLN A 67 -2.87 7.44 3.25
N VAL A 68 -3.41 8.14 4.26
CA VAL A 68 -3.02 9.53 4.55
C VAL A 68 -1.55 9.59 4.95
N LEU A 69 -1.12 8.73 5.89
CA LEU A 69 0.29 8.64 6.30
C LEU A 69 1.21 8.37 5.12
N LEU A 70 0.90 7.37 4.28
CA LEU A 70 1.69 7.05 3.09
C LEU A 70 1.78 8.24 2.12
N LYS A 71 0.70 8.99 1.90
CA LYS A 71 0.72 10.21 1.07
C LYS A 71 1.59 11.32 1.65
N LEU A 72 1.59 11.48 2.98
CA LEU A 72 2.46 12.46 3.63
C LEU A 72 3.94 12.06 3.49
N ILE A 73 4.26 10.79 3.74
CA ILE A 73 5.63 10.26 3.58
C ILE A 73 6.07 10.36 2.12
N ASP A 74 5.19 10.07 1.16
CA ASP A 74 5.48 10.15 -0.27
C ASP A 74 5.88 11.55 -0.73
N ARG A 75 5.27 12.57 -0.10
CA ARG A 75 5.54 13.99 -0.38
C ARG A 75 6.78 14.52 0.32
N ASP A 76 6.91 14.26 1.61
CA ASP A 76 8.04 14.77 2.41
C ASP A 76 8.39 13.78 3.53
N PRO A 77 9.21 12.76 3.24
CA PRO A 77 9.57 11.75 4.23
C PRO A 77 10.38 12.36 5.38
N ILE A 78 11.17 13.40 5.12
CA ILE A 78 12.01 14.06 6.14
C ILE A 78 11.14 14.84 7.12
N ALA A 79 10.15 15.60 6.64
CA ALA A 79 9.26 16.34 7.52
C ALA A 79 8.37 15.42 8.37
N VAL A 80 7.79 14.37 7.78
CA VAL A 80 6.97 13.41 8.52
C VAL A 80 7.79 12.71 9.59
N ASP A 81 9.00 12.29 9.23
CA ASP A 81 9.91 11.66 10.16
C ASP A 81 10.27 12.58 11.34
N ARG A 82 10.61 13.85 11.07
CA ARG A 82 10.86 14.85 12.11
C ARG A 82 9.64 15.06 13.02
N LEU A 83 8.42 15.00 12.49
CA LEU A 83 7.20 15.16 13.28
C LEU A 83 6.91 13.97 14.20
N LEU A 84 7.35 12.76 13.83
CA LEU A 84 7.12 11.53 14.60
C LEU A 84 8.26 11.20 15.57
N ASN A 85 9.50 11.55 15.21
CA ASN A 85 10.71 11.14 15.93
C ASN A 85 11.57 12.32 16.43
N GLY A 86 11.13 13.56 16.23
CA GLY A 86 11.79 14.77 16.73
C GLY A 86 11.38 15.18 18.13
#